data_AF-A0A528N606-F1
#
_entry.id   AF-A0A528N606-F1
#
_cell.length_a   1.000
_cell.length_b   1.000
_cell.length_c   1.000
_cell.angle_alpha   90.00
_cell.angle_beta   90.00
_cell.angle_gamma   90.00
#
_symmetry.space_group_name_H-M   'P 1'
#
loop_
_entity.id
_entity.type
_entity.pdbx_description
1 polymer ?
#
loop_
_entity_poly.entity_id
_entity_poly.type
_entity_poly.pdbx_seq_one_letter_code
_entity_poly.pdbx_strand_id
1 'polypeptide(L)'
;RYAGCSTAGEITPKGLEDGQVMAMLLPSAAFSAASTMVENLSSSGMDEITGEVEALRRSLRSRVGHERADTTFALCLIDGLSYAEEAVTSAIHWGLDDIPLIGGSAGDDLKFET
;
A
#
# COMPACT_ATOMS: atom_id res chain seq x y z
N ARG A 1 12.97 -3.17 7.11
CA ARG A 1 12.55 -2.49 5.86
C ARG A 1 11.54 -1.44 6.25
N TYR A 2 11.53 -0.31 5.57
CA TYR A 2 10.63 0.81 5.85
C TYR A 2 9.99 1.24 4.52
N ALA A 3 8.75 1.70 4.59
CA ALA A 3 8.05 2.36 3.50
C ALA A 3 7.33 3.56 4.11
N GLY A 4 7.12 4.61 3.32
CA GLY A 4 6.46 5.83 3.77
C GLY A 4 5.91 6.60 2.59
N CYS A 5 4.90 7.41 2.85
CA CYS A 5 4.29 8.35 1.93
C CYS A 5 4.03 9.66 2.69
N SER A 6 3.62 10.70 1.96
CA SER A 6 2.99 11.88 2.54
C SER A 6 1.64 11.52 3.18
N THR A 7 0.99 12.50 3.78
CA THR A 7 -0.30 12.37 4.45
C THR A 7 -1.05 13.69 4.30
N ALA A 8 -2.38 13.61 4.13
CA ALA A 8 -3.27 14.76 3.99
C ALA A 8 -3.88 15.19 5.34
N GLY A 9 -3.25 14.77 6.45
CA GLY A 9 -3.76 14.91 7.81
C GLY A 9 -3.78 13.59 8.55
N GLU A 10 -3.59 13.65 9.86
CA GLU A 10 -3.42 12.50 10.73
C GLU A 10 -4.58 12.38 11.73
N ILE A 11 -5.08 11.16 11.91
CA ILE A 11 -6.00 10.86 13.01
C ILE A 11 -5.16 10.52 14.24
N THR A 12 -5.19 11.39 15.24
CA THR A 12 -4.45 11.22 16.49
C THR A 12 -5.42 11.06 17.68
N PRO A 13 -4.92 10.71 18.89
CA PRO A 13 -5.75 10.69 20.10
C PRO A 13 -6.41 12.04 20.44
N LYS A 14 -5.98 13.15 19.84
CA LYS A 14 -6.57 14.48 20.04
C LYS A 14 -7.62 14.85 18.98
N GLY A 15 -7.79 14.02 17.95
CA GLY A 15 -8.67 14.28 16.82
C GLY A 15 -7.89 14.32 15.50
N LEU A 16 -8.44 15.06 14.53
CA LEU A 16 -7.76 15.33 13.26
C LEU A 16 -6.71 16.42 13.50
N GLU A 17 -5.45 16.12 13.19
CA GLU A 17 -4.31 17.04 13.28
C GLU A 17 -3.52 17.05 11.96
N ASP A 18 -2.76 18.12 11.73
CA ASP A 18 -1.87 18.24 10.58
C ASP A 18 -0.40 18.36 11.02
N GLY A 19 0.52 18.01 10.11
CA GLY A 19 1.96 18.16 10.30
C GLY A 19 2.56 17.18 11.31
N GLN A 20 1.84 16.11 11.62
CA GLN A 20 2.35 15.01 12.43
C GLN A 20 2.99 13.94 11.55
N VAL A 21 3.78 13.08 12.20
CA VAL A 21 4.32 11.87 11.55
C VAL A 21 3.71 10.66 12.22
N MET A 22 3.10 9.79 11.43
CA MET A 22 2.61 8.50 11.90
C MET A 22 3.59 7.38 11.55
N ALA A 23 3.81 6.47 12.50
CA ALA A 23 4.60 5.27 12.29
C ALA A 23 3.79 4.03 12.67
N MET A 24 3.65 3.11 11.71
CA MET A 24 3.11 1.79 11.96
C MET A 24 4.27 0.79 12.11
N LEU A 25 4.32 0.09 13.25
CA LEU A 25 5.35 -0.91 13.53
C LEU A 25 4.76 -2.31 13.44
N LEU A 26 5.42 -3.18 12.69
CA LEU A 26 5.06 -4.58 12.52
C LEU A 26 6.17 -5.47 13.11
N PRO A 27 6.07 -5.87 14.40
CA PRO A 27 7.09 -6.69 15.04
C PRO A 27 7.28 -8.03 14.34
N SER A 28 8.52 -8.42 14.06
CA SER A 28 8.84 -9.67 13.36
C SER A 28 8.42 -10.94 14.11
N ALA A 29 8.19 -10.84 15.43
CA ALA A 29 7.67 -11.94 16.24
C ALA A 29 6.18 -12.25 15.94
N ALA A 30 5.43 -11.28 15.41
CA ALA A 30 3.99 -11.41 15.16
C ALA A 30 3.63 -11.27 13.67
N PHE A 31 4.44 -10.54 12.89
CA PHE A 31 4.15 -10.22 11.49
C PHE A 31 5.24 -10.73 10.54
N SER A 32 4.80 -11.14 9.34
CA SER A 32 5.67 -11.34 8.18
C SER A 32 5.23 -10.35 7.11
N ALA A 33 6.18 -9.63 6.53
CA ALA A 33 5.90 -8.61 5.52
C ALA A 33 6.76 -8.81 4.27
N ALA A 34 6.14 -8.59 3.12
CA ALA A 34 6.81 -8.42 1.85
C ALA A 34 6.45 -7.02 1.35
N SER A 35 7.41 -6.30 0.78
CA SER A 35 7.20 -4.96 0.21
C SER A 35 7.86 -4.86 -1.16
N THR A 36 7.22 -4.16 -2.08
CA THR A 36 7.76 -3.71 -3.37
C THR A 36 7.43 -2.23 -3.55
N MET A 37 8.18 -1.54 -4.41
CA MET A 37 7.91 -0.14 -4.79
C MET A 37 7.67 -0.14 -6.30
N VAL A 38 6.51 0.35 -6.72
CA VAL A 38 6.19 0.52 -8.13
C VAL A 38 6.52 1.95 -8.51
N GLU A 39 7.48 2.12 -9.40
CA GLU A 39 7.90 3.44 -9.91
C GLU A 39 7.12 3.79 -11.18
N ASN A 40 7.10 5.08 -11.53
CA ASN A 40 6.56 5.58 -12.81
C ASN A 40 5.13 5.09 -13.14
N LEU A 41 4.20 5.21 -12.18
CA LEU A 41 2.80 4.76 -12.29
C LEU A 41 2.07 5.27 -13.56
N SER A 42 2.46 6.44 -14.08
CA SER A 42 1.90 7.00 -15.32
C SER A 42 2.32 6.25 -16.60
N SER A 43 3.41 5.49 -16.54
CA SER A 43 3.96 4.70 -17.64
C SER A 43 3.90 3.19 -17.42
N SER A 44 3.77 2.76 -16.16
CA SER A 44 3.60 1.35 -15.83
C SER A 44 2.23 0.86 -16.28
N GLY A 45 2.23 -0.19 -17.10
CA GLY A 45 0.99 -0.85 -17.52
C GLY A 45 0.35 -1.63 -16.37
N MET A 46 -0.98 -1.82 -16.42
CA MET A 46 -1.70 -2.63 -15.42
C MET A 46 -1.07 -4.01 -15.22
N ASP A 47 -0.63 -4.67 -16.30
CA ASP A 47 -0.01 -5.99 -16.25
C ASP A 47 1.28 -6.04 -15.43
N GLU A 48 2.07 -4.95 -15.45
CA GLU A 48 3.31 -4.84 -14.66
C GLU A 48 2.99 -4.76 -13.17
N ILE A 49 2.02 -3.92 -12.80
CA ILE A 49 1.58 -3.74 -11.41
C ILE A 49 0.99 -5.05 -10.87
N THR A 50 0.11 -5.70 -11.65
CA THR A 50 -0.47 -6.99 -11.27
C THR A 50 0.62 -8.05 -11.11
N GLY A 51 1.60 -8.11 -12.01
CA GLY A 51 2.73 -9.04 -11.93
C GLY A 51 3.60 -8.83 -10.68
N GLU A 52 3.88 -7.57 -10.32
CA GLU A 52 4.58 -7.22 -9.08
C GLU A 52 3.81 -7.67 -7.84
N VAL A 53 2.50 -7.44 -7.81
CA VAL A 53 1.63 -7.88 -6.70
C VAL A 53 1.58 -9.40 -6.59
N GLU A 54 1.48 -10.12 -7.70
CA GLU A 54 1.55 -11.58 -7.71
C GLU A 54 2.88 -12.10 -7.17
N ALA A 55 4.00 -11.50 -7.61
CA ALA A 55 5.34 -11.85 -7.14
C ALA A 55 5.47 -11.59 -5.63
N LEU A 56 4.92 -10.47 -5.15
CA LEU A 56 4.89 -10.13 -3.73
C LEU A 56 4.09 -11.14 -2.92
N ARG A 57 2.90 -11.52 -3.41
CA ARG A 57 2.02 -12.53 -2.81
C ARG A 57 2.73 -13.89 -2.72
N ARG A 58 3.40 -14.32 -3.79
CA ARG A 58 4.20 -15.57 -3.81
C ARG A 58 5.36 -15.52 -2.82
N SER A 59 6.07 -14.38 -2.76
CA SER A 59 7.18 -14.15 -1.82
C SER A 59 6.75 -14.17 -0.35
N LEU A 60 5.54 -13.67 -0.05
CA LEU A 60 4.99 -13.77 1.30
C LEU A 60 4.57 -15.22 1.61
N ARG A 61 3.84 -15.87 0.71
CA ARG A 61 3.38 -17.27 0.87
C ARG A 61 4.53 -18.24 1.12
N SER A 62 5.66 -18.08 0.44
CA SER A 62 6.83 -18.95 0.65
C SER A 62 7.44 -18.82 2.05
N ARG A 63 7.19 -17.70 2.75
CA ARG A 63 7.68 -17.45 4.12
C ARG A 63 6.70 -17.90 5.20
N VAL A 64 5.38 -17.83 4.95
CA VAL A 64 4.35 -18.07 5.98
C VAL A 64 3.56 -19.37 5.81
N GLY A 65 3.68 -20.05 4.66
CA GLY A 65 2.89 -21.24 4.35
C GLY A 65 1.47 -20.92 3.86
N HIS A 66 0.69 -21.96 3.53
CA HIS A 66 -0.65 -21.82 2.94
C HIS A 66 -1.74 -21.46 3.98
N GLU A 67 -1.55 -21.72 5.27
CA GLU A 67 -2.61 -21.65 6.29
C GLU A 67 -2.96 -20.24 6.80
N ARG A 68 -2.29 -19.18 6.29
CA ARG A 68 -2.48 -17.81 6.81
C ARG A 68 -3.29 -16.88 5.91
N ALA A 69 -4.00 -17.41 4.91
CA ALA A 69 -4.80 -16.60 3.99
C ALA A 69 -5.75 -15.65 4.75
N ASP A 70 -6.46 -16.16 5.76
CA ASP A 70 -7.47 -15.42 6.53
C ASP A 70 -6.90 -14.32 7.45
N THR A 71 -5.57 -14.29 7.61
CA THR A 71 -4.85 -13.30 8.43
C THR A 71 -3.93 -12.41 7.60
N THR A 72 -4.08 -12.44 6.28
CA THR A 72 -3.25 -11.67 5.35
C THR A 72 -4.03 -10.46 4.85
N PHE A 73 -3.36 -9.31 4.80
CA PHE A 73 -3.87 -8.10 4.17
C PHE A 73 -2.76 -7.46 3.34
N ALA A 74 -3.15 -6.65 2.36
CA ALA A 74 -2.26 -5.79 1.62
C ALA A 74 -2.35 -4.35 2.15
N LEU A 75 -1.22 -3.66 2.20
CA LEU A 75 -1.14 -2.24 2.50
C LEU A 75 -0.61 -1.52 1.27
N CYS A 76 -1.39 -0.60 0.70
CA CYS A 76 -0.94 0.28 -0.36
C CYS A 76 -0.72 1.69 0.19
N LEU A 77 0.46 2.24 -0.12
CA LEU A 77 0.79 3.65 0.09
C LEU A 77 1.02 4.22 -1.31
N ILE A 78 0.14 5.11 -1.75
CA ILE A 78 0.20 5.72 -3.08
C ILE A 78 0.23 7.24 -2.95
N ASP A 79 1.08 7.87 -3.74
CA ASP A 79 1.11 9.33 -3.85
C ASP A 79 -0.06 9.79 -4.73
N GLY A 80 -0.97 10.58 -4.15
CA GLY A 80 -2.21 11.03 -4.80
C GLY A 80 -2.02 11.99 -5.95
N LEU A 81 -0.80 12.47 -6.17
CA LEU A 81 -0.48 13.41 -7.24
C LEU A 81 -0.38 12.78 -8.63
N SER A 82 -0.54 11.46 -8.74
CA SER A 82 -0.30 10.74 -10.00
C SER A 82 -1.53 10.59 -10.90
N TYR A 83 -2.74 10.99 -10.48
CA TYR A 83 -4.04 10.74 -11.16
C TYR A 83 -4.28 9.28 -11.60
N ALA A 84 -3.42 8.36 -11.16
CA ALA A 84 -3.40 6.96 -11.55
C ALA A 84 -3.97 6.06 -10.45
N GLU A 85 -4.41 6.63 -9.32
CA GLU A 85 -4.79 5.89 -8.13
C GLU A 85 -5.87 4.83 -8.40
N GLU A 86 -6.91 5.18 -9.14
CA GLU A 86 -7.99 4.24 -9.47
C GLU A 86 -7.48 3.06 -10.32
N ALA A 87 -6.66 3.35 -11.34
CA ALA A 87 -6.11 2.33 -12.22
C ALA A 87 -5.11 1.42 -11.49
N VAL A 88 -4.25 2.00 -10.65
CA VAL A 88 -3.26 1.27 -9.84
C VAL A 88 -3.95 0.42 -8.79
N THR A 89 -4.93 0.97 -8.07
CA THR A 89 -5.71 0.23 -7.07
C THR A 89 -6.46 -0.93 -7.71
N SER A 90 -7.01 -0.73 -8.91
CA SER A 90 -7.63 -1.80 -9.70
C SER A 90 -6.62 -2.89 -10.04
N ALA A 91 -5.47 -2.54 -10.63
CA ALA A 91 -4.42 -3.52 -10.99
C ALA A 91 -3.89 -4.31 -9.78
N ILE A 92 -3.78 -3.64 -8.61
CA ILE A 92 -3.44 -4.29 -7.35
C ILE A 92 -4.53 -5.28 -6.95
N HIS A 93 -5.80 -4.89 -7.00
CA HIS A 93 -6.92 -5.77 -6.67
C HIS A 93 -6.91 -7.06 -7.51
N TRP A 94 -6.66 -6.95 -8.82
CA TRP A 94 -6.52 -8.11 -9.70
C TRP A 94 -5.39 -9.07 -9.28
N GLY A 95 -4.27 -8.56 -8.79
CA GLY A 95 -3.14 -9.38 -8.32
C GLY A 95 -3.33 -9.97 -6.91
N LEU A 96 -4.19 -9.35 -6.10
CA LEU A 96 -4.39 -9.72 -4.69
C LEU A 96 -5.34 -10.90 -4.48
N ASP A 97 -6.21 -11.19 -5.44
CA ASP A 97 -7.20 -12.27 -5.32
C ASP A 97 -8.08 -12.01 -4.08
N ASP A 98 -8.23 -12.97 -3.16
CA ASP A 98 -9.05 -12.78 -1.94
C ASP A 98 -8.37 -11.94 -0.82
N ILE A 99 -7.18 -11.38 -1.04
CA ILE A 99 -6.48 -10.61 0.01
C ILE A 99 -7.09 -9.21 0.11
N PRO A 100 -7.61 -8.80 1.29
CA PRO A 100 -8.15 -7.45 1.47
C PRO A 100 -7.06 -6.40 1.33
N LEU A 101 -7.37 -5.33 0.60
CA LEU A 101 -6.52 -4.16 0.42
C LEU A 101 -6.91 -3.06 1.42
N ILE A 102 -5.93 -2.58 2.18
CA ILE A 102 -6.02 -1.43 3.07
C ILE A 102 -5.12 -0.33 2.49
N GLY A 103 -5.61 0.91 2.46
CA GLY A 103 -4.82 2.05 2.02
C GLY A 103 -5.68 3.08 1.28
N GLY A 104 -5.00 4.07 0.73
CA GLY A 104 -5.56 5.15 -0.08
C GLY A 104 -4.48 6.16 -0.43
N SER A 105 -4.86 7.16 -1.22
CA SER A 105 -4.04 8.31 -1.56
C SER A 105 -3.47 9.02 -0.35
N ALA A 106 -2.16 9.20 -0.37
CA ALA A 106 -1.52 10.31 0.31
C ALA A 106 -1.85 11.60 -0.47
N GLY A 107 -2.86 12.33 0.00
CA GLY A 107 -3.25 13.61 -0.58
C GLY A 107 -2.36 14.77 -0.12
N ASP A 108 -2.43 15.87 -0.87
CA ASP A 108 -1.69 17.12 -0.63
C ASP A 108 -2.43 18.12 0.28
N ASP A 109 -3.28 17.61 1.20
CA ASP A 109 -4.05 18.47 2.11
C ASP A 109 -5.01 19.44 1.35
N LEU A 110 -5.70 18.91 0.32
CA LEU A 110 -6.62 19.63 -0.57
C LEU A 110 -5.98 20.81 -1.34
N LYS A 111 -4.64 20.90 -1.33
CA LYS A 111 -3.91 21.91 -2.08
C LYS A 111 -3.66 21.35 -3.47
N PHE A 112 -4.69 21.42 -4.32
CA PHE A 112 -4.64 21.10 -5.77
C PHE A 112 -3.69 22.04 -6.56
N GLU A 113 -2.48 22.27 -6.07
CA GLU A 113 -1.48 23.11 -6.71
C GLU A 113 -0.69 22.27 -7.71
N THR A 114 -0.66 22.75 -8.95
CA THR A 114 -0.05 22.10 -10.12
C THR A 114 1.40 22.51 -10.29
#